data_AF-A0A6A4L9Z3-F1
#
_entry.id   AF-A0A6A4L9Z3-F1
#
_cell.length_a   1.000
_cell.length_b   1.000
_cell.length_c   1.000
_cell.angle_alpha   90.00
_cell.angle_beta   90.00
_cell.angle_gamma   90.00
#
_symmetry.space_group_name_H-M   'P 1'
#
loop_
_entity.id
_entity.type
_entity.pdbx_description
1 polymer ?
#
loop_
_entity_poly.entity_id
_entity_poly.type
_entity_poly.pdbx_seq_one_letter_code
_entity_poly.pdbx_strand_id
1 'polypeptide(L)'
;RSSLINYPSEYITGISGCWSGICNLEQRQINSITFTTNNRTYGPFGSVSRYGTASGVTDFGKAWDDGRKEKIVQIFIAHEDFIYSLQFLNVDQNGNLVLSDLHGRGFALPSLM
;
A
#
# COMPACT_ATOMS: atom_id res chain seq x y z
N ARG A 1 -4.60 -13.59 -13.50
CA ARG A 1 -4.73 -14.57 -12.40
C ARG A 1 -5.32 -13.83 -11.20
N SER A 2 -6.20 -14.46 -10.42
CA SER A 2 -6.80 -13.87 -9.22
C SER A 2 -6.36 -14.62 -7.97
N SER A 3 -6.44 -13.94 -6.83
CA SER A 3 -6.27 -14.54 -5.50
C SER A 3 -7.53 -14.28 -4.69
N LEU A 4 -7.96 -15.27 -3.91
CA LEU A 4 -9.19 -15.25 -3.15
C LEU A 4 -8.87 -15.36 -1.66
N ILE A 5 -9.43 -14.46 -0.86
CA ILE A 5 -9.38 -14.48 0.60
C ILE A 5 -10.71 -15.04 1.11
N ASN A 6 -10.65 -16.11 1.88
CA ASN A 6 -11.84 -16.86 2.30
C ASN A 6 -12.42 -16.32 3.61
N TYR A 7 -13.22 -15.27 3.54
CA TYR A 7 -13.95 -14.78 4.71
C TYR A 7 -14.99 -15.82 5.21
N PRO A 8 -15.19 -16.04 6.53
CA PRO A 8 -14.55 -15.33 7.65
C PRO A 8 -13.27 -15.97 8.19
N SER A 9 -12.83 -17.13 7.68
CA SER A 9 -11.67 -17.86 8.22
C SER A 9 -10.33 -17.22 7.85
N GLU A 10 -10.31 -16.41 6.80
CA GLU A 10 -9.16 -15.64 6.36
C GLU A 10 -9.51 -14.15 6.22
N TYR A 11 -8.69 -13.29 6.82
CA TYR A 11 -8.86 -11.84 6.82
C TYR A 11 -7.49 -11.14 6.79
N ILE A 12 -7.48 -9.94 6.23
CA ILE A 12 -6.25 -9.15 6.06
C ILE A 12 -5.79 -8.64 7.42
N THR A 13 -4.50 -8.83 7.70
CA THR A 13 -3.81 -8.41 8.93
C THR A 13 -2.63 -7.49 8.63
N GLY A 14 -2.29 -7.24 7.37
CA GLY A 14 -1.24 -6.30 7.02
C GLY A 14 -1.19 -6.05 5.53
N ILE A 15 -0.69 -4.89 5.14
CA ILE A 15 -0.46 -4.52 3.74
C ILE A 15 0.89 -3.85 3.65
N SER A 16 1.69 -4.28 2.69
CA SER A 16 3.01 -3.73 2.42
C SER A 16 3.18 -3.55 0.92
N GLY A 17 4.25 -2.85 0.53
CA GLY A 17 4.55 -2.72 -0.88
C GLY A 17 5.79 -1.89 -1.15
N CYS A 18 5.93 -1.48 -2.41
CA CYS A 18 7.09 -0.76 -2.91
C CYS A 18 6.65 0.39 -3.81
N TRP A 19 7.31 1.55 -3.68
CA TRP A 19 7.13 2.68 -4.58
C TRP A 19 8.27 2.74 -5.59
N SER A 20 7.98 3.09 -6.84
CA SER A 20 9.03 3.61 -7.72
C SER A 20 8.81 5.10 -7.96
N GLY A 21 9.89 5.85 -7.99
CA GLY A 21 9.93 7.13 -8.66
C GLY A 21 10.48 6.94 -10.06
N ILE A 22 9.86 7.54 -11.07
CA ILE A 22 10.54 7.80 -12.34
C ILE A 22 11.45 9.00 -12.07
N CYS A 23 12.76 8.87 -12.29
CA CYS A 23 13.69 10.00 -12.19
C CYS A 23 13.10 11.19 -12.97
N ASN A 24 13.09 12.36 -12.35
CA ASN A 24 12.68 13.65 -12.95
C ASN A 24 11.17 13.94 -12.96
N LEU A 25 10.33 13.03 -12.49
CA LEU A 25 8.91 13.27 -12.27
C LEU A 25 8.63 13.03 -10.79
N GLU A 26 8.11 14.02 -10.06
CA GLU A 26 7.69 13.91 -8.65
C GLU A 26 6.49 12.95 -8.43
N GLN A 27 6.41 11.91 -9.24
CA GLN A 27 5.37 10.90 -9.28
C GLN A 27 5.89 9.69 -8.51
N ARG A 28 5.67 9.71 -7.20
CA ARG A 28 5.76 8.50 -6.37
C ARG A 28 4.53 7.65 -6.68
N GLN A 29 4.74 6.53 -7.35
CA GLN A 29 3.68 5.60 -7.73
C GLN A 29 3.82 4.31 -6.92
N ILE A 30 2.69 3.74 -6.50
CA ILE A 30 2.67 2.42 -5.85
C ILE A 30 2.74 1.37 -6.95
N ASN A 31 3.88 0.69 -7.05
CA ASN A 31 4.11 -0.25 -8.14
C ASN A 31 3.80 -1.69 -7.78
N SER A 32 3.87 -2.02 -6.48
CA SER A 32 3.54 -3.35 -6.01
C SER A 32 2.88 -3.31 -4.65
N ILE A 33 1.86 -4.15 -4.46
CA ILE A 33 1.15 -4.31 -3.19
C ILE A 33 1.15 -5.78 -2.79
N THR A 34 1.37 -6.03 -1.51
CA THR A 34 1.34 -7.34 -0.87
C THR A 34 0.33 -7.29 0.26
N PHE A 35 -0.54 -8.29 0.34
CA PHE A 35 -1.52 -8.44 1.41
C PHE A 35 -1.10 -9.61 2.32
N THR A 36 -0.92 -9.33 3.60
CA THR A 36 -0.73 -10.34 4.64
C THR A 36 -2.06 -10.63 5.30
N THR A 37 -2.42 -11.91 5.44
CA THR A 37 -3.60 -12.38 6.15
C THR A 37 -3.21 -13.10 7.43
N ASN A 38 -4.19 -13.51 8.24
CA ASN A 38 -3.96 -14.42 9.37
C ASN A 38 -3.48 -15.82 8.95
N ASN A 39 -3.53 -16.17 7.66
CA ASN A 39 -3.13 -17.49 7.15
C ASN A 39 -1.87 -17.45 6.28
N ARG A 40 -1.76 -16.47 5.36
CA ARG A 40 -0.68 -16.42 4.36
C ARG A 40 -0.50 -15.01 3.79
N THR A 41 0.45 -14.88 2.87
CA THR A 41 0.70 -13.65 2.13
C THR A 41 0.29 -13.81 0.67
N TYR A 42 -0.32 -12.78 0.10
CA TYR A 42 -0.70 -12.67 -1.31
C TYR A 42 0.07 -11.54 -1.99
N GLY A 43 0.58 -11.81 -3.19
CA GLY A 43 1.38 -10.87 -3.96
C GLY A 43 2.88 -11.16 -3.88
N PRO A 44 3.74 -10.19 -4.21
CA PRO A 44 3.39 -8.83 -4.62
C PRO A 44 2.58 -8.81 -5.93
N PHE A 45 1.52 -8.00 -5.98
CA PHE A 45 0.76 -7.68 -7.18
C PHE A 45 1.29 -6.38 -7.78
N GLY A 46 1.70 -6.43 -9.04
CA GLY A 46 2.39 -5.33 -9.73
C GLY A 46 3.86 -5.66 -10.03
N SER A 47 4.67 -4.67 -10.39
CA SER A 47 6.07 -4.88 -10.80
C SER A 47 7.03 -4.20 -9.84
N VAL A 48 7.99 -4.94 -9.29
CA VAL A 48 9.10 -4.35 -8.55
C VAL A 48 10.08 -3.77 -9.57
N SER A 49 9.86 -2.52 -9.97
CA SER A 49 10.76 -1.83 -10.90
C SER A 49 12.13 -1.64 -10.25
N ARG A 50 13.04 -2.59 -10.48
CA ARG A 50 14.47 -2.45 -10.18
C ARG A 50 15.13 -1.62 -11.28
N TYR A 51 14.72 -0.37 -11.49
CA TYR A 51 15.55 0.55 -12.24
C TYR A 51 16.72 0.95 -11.33
N GLY A 52 17.74 0.09 -11.28
CA GLY A 52 19.03 0.40 -10.68
C GLY A 52 19.78 1.31 -11.65
N THR A 53 19.86 2.60 -11.33
CA THR A 53 20.87 3.47 -11.96
C THR A 53 22.07 3.58 -11.04
N ALA A 54 23.26 3.50 -11.63
CA ALA A 54 24.58 3.44 -11.01
C ALA A 54 25.02 4.70 -10.22
N SER A 55 24.11 5.37 -9.51
CA SER A 55 24.42 6.53 -8.67
C SER A 55 23.74 6.34 -7.32
N GLY A 56 24.53 6.28 -6.25
CA GLY A 56 24.14 5.88 -4.88
C GLY A 56 23.19 6.83 -4.15
N VAL A 57 22.16 7.35 -4.82
CA VAL A 57 21.05 8.12 -4.23
C VAL A 57 19.79 7.26 -4.33
N THR A 58 19.39 6.61 -3.23
CA THR A 58 18.43 5.49 -3.25
C THR A 58 17.15 5.78 -2.46
N ASP A 59 16.30 6.67 -2.98
CA ASP A 59 14.89 6.74 -2.57
C ASP A 59 13.97 5.88 -3.48
N PHE A 60 14.54 5.29 -4.54
CA PHE A 60 13.83 4.40 -5.45
C PHE A 60 13.61 3.03 -4.81
N GLY A 61 12.36 2.56 -4.77
CA GLY A 61 12.06 1.22 -4.28
C GLY A 61 11.91 1.11 -2.76
N LYS A 62 11.75 2.23 -2.04
CA LYS A 62 11.55 2.19 -0.58
C LYS A 62 10.31 1.36 -0.27
N ALA A 63 10.54 0.24 0.42
CA ALA A 63 9.47 -0.60 0.93
C ALA A 63 8.78 0.12 2.09
N TRP A 64 7.45 0.00 2.17
CA TRP A 64 6.70 0.36 3.37
C TRP A 64 6.09 -0.90 3.98
N ASP A 65 6.02 -0.93 5.30
CA ASP A 65 5.34 -1.97 6.07
C ASP A 65 4.69 -1.32 7.28
N ASP A 66 3.36 -1.36 7.33
CA ASP A 66 2.58 -0.86 8.47
C ASP A 66 2.65 -1.79 9.69
N GLY A 67 3.31 -2.93 9.55
CA GLY A 67 3.35 -3.98 10.54
C GLY A 67 2.03 -4.73 10.65
N ARG A 68 2.00 -5.72 11.55
CA ARG A 68 0.81 -6.52 11.79
C ARG A 68 -0.27 -5.68 12.48
N LYS A 69 -1.47 -5.70 11.91
CA LYS A 69 -2.71 -5.14 12.45
C LYS A 69 -3.59 -6.28 12.94
N GLU A 70 -4.23 -6.09 14.09
CA GLU A 70 -5.18 -7.07 14.63
C GLU A 70 -6.42 -7.15 13.75
N LYS A 71 -6.91 -6.00 13.30
CA LYS A 71 -8.07 -5.91 12.43
C LYS A 71 -8.00 -4.67 11.54
N ILE A 72 -8.00 -4.89 10.23
CA ILE A 72 -8.27 -3.85 9.23
C ILE A 72 -9.79 -3.78 9.05
N VAL A 73 -10.34 -2.58 9.21
CA VAL A 73 -11.78 -2.28 9.08
C VAL A 73 -12.10 -1.77 7.68
N GLN A 74 -11.25 -0.88 7.16
CA GLN A 74 -11.46 -0.24 5.85
C GLN A 74 -10.13 0.02 5.16
N ILE A 75 -10.16 -0.08 3.83
CA ILE A 75 -9.05 0.28 2.95
C ILE A 75 -9.52 1.43 2.05
N PHE A 76 -8.79 2.54 2.06
CA PHE A 76 -8.98 3.66 1.16
C PHE A 76 -7.95 3.55 0.05
N ILE A 77 -8.40 3.55 -1.21
CA ILE A 77 -7.52 3.47 -2.39
C ILE A 77 -7.86 4.66 -3.29
N ALA A 78 -6.88 5.53 -3.52
CA ALA A 78 -6.98 6.56 -4.56
C ALA A 78 -6.25 6.06 -5.81
N HIS A 79 -6.95 6.00 -6.93
CA HIS A 79 -6.39 5.46 -8.17
C HIS A 79 -7.04 6.08 -9.42
N GLU A 80 -6.27 6.09 -10.50
CA GLU A 80 -6.77 6.16 -11.89
C GLU A 80 -6.18 4.96 -12.65
N ASP A 81 -5.29 5.19 -13.61
CA ASP A 81 -4.50 4.16 -14.29
C ASP A 81 -3.47 3.49 -13.35
N PHE A 82 -3.11 4.18 -12.28
CA PHE A 82 -2.19 3.72 -11.23
C PHE A 82 -2.77 3.96 -9.84
N ILE A 83 -2.25 3.25 -8.84
CA ILE A 83 -2.55 3.50 -7.43
C ILE A 83 -1.68 4.66 -6.95
N TYR A 84 -2.34 5.75 -6.56
CA TYR A 84 -1.70 6.97 -6.09
C TYR A 84 -1.50 6.99 -4.60
N SER A 85 -2.50 6.54 -3.84
CA SER A 85 -2.37 6.43 -2.40
C SER A 85 -3.25 5.37 -1.76
N LEU A 86 -2.84 4.95 -0.57
CA LEU A 86 -3.49 3.96 0.28
C LEU A 86 -3.53 4.43 1.74
N GLN A 87 -4.65 4.20 2.41
CA GLN A 87 -4.79 4.32 3.86
C GLN A 87 -5.64 3.19 4.43
N PHE A 88 -5.44 2.90 5.70
CA PHE A 88 -6.13 1.84 6.41
C PHE A 88 -6.76 2.38 7.69
N LEU A 89 -8.02 2.03 7.91
CA LEU A 89 -8.66 2.18 9.20
C LEU A 89 -8.52 0.87 9.97
N ASN A 90 -7.86 0.91 11.11
CA ASN A 90 -7.56 -0.27 11.93
C ASN A 90 -8.18 -0.14 13.31
N VAL A 91 -8.28 -1.26 14.02
CA VAL A 91 -8.58 -1.27 15.46
C VAL A 91 -7.27 -1.40 16.24
N ASP A 92 -7.03 -0.51 17.21
CA ASP A 92 -5.89 -0.60 18.13
C ASP A 92 -6.16 -1.59 19.29
N GLN A 93 -5.17 -1.79 20.16
CA GLN A 93 -5.27 -2.70 21.32
C GLN A 93 -6.38 -2.33 22.32
N ASN A 94 -6.87 -1.09 22.28
CA ASN A 94 -7.93 -0.57 23.14
C ASN A 94 -9.31 -0.62 22.46
N GLY A 95 -9.39 -1.10 21.21
CA GLY A 95 -10.64 -1.13 20.45
C GLY A 95 -10.93 0.16 19.68
N ASN A 96 -10.03 1.15 19.65
CA ASN A 96 -10.25 2.41 18.95
C ASN A 96 -9.96 2.30 17.46
N LEU A 97 -10.70 3.07 16.66
CA LEU A 97 -10.42 3.23 15.23
C LEU A 97 -9.25 4.19 15.02
N VAL A 98 -8.20 3.70 14.35
CA VAL A 98 -6.97 4.46 14.06
C VAL A 98 -6.70 4.41 12.57
N LEU A 99 -6.60 5.60 11.95
CA LEU A 99 -6.21 5.74 10.54
C LEU A 99 -4.68 5.63 10.42
N SER A 100 -4.21 4.87 9.44
CA SER A 100 -2.77 4.76 9.13
C SER A 100 -2.23 6.04 8.50
N ASP A 101 -0.90 6.12 8.45
CA ASP A 101 -0.21 7.05 7.57
C ASP A 101 -0.69 6.89 6.13
N LEU A 102 -0.68 8.00 5.38
CA LEU A 102 -0.98 8.00 3.96
C LEU A 102 0.21 7.43 3.19
N HIS A 103 0.01 6.28 2.58
CA HIS A 103 1.00 5.66 1.71
C HIS A 103 0.81 6.16 0.30
N GLY A 104 1.78 6.86 -0.28
CA GLY A 104 1.69 7.47 -1.60
C GLY A 104 1.49 8.99 -1.55
N ARG A 105 1.00 9.59 -2.64
CA ARG A 105 0.78 11.05 -2.73
C ARG A 105 -0.71 11.33 -2.55
N GLY A 106 -1.05 12.19 -1.60
CA GLY A 106 -2.40 12.73 -1.49
C GLY A 106 -2.65 13.62 -2.70
N PHE A 107 -3.51 13.17 -3.62
CA PHE A 107 -4.21 14.13 -4.47
C PHE A 107 -5.08 14.94 -3.51
N ALA A 108 -4.81 16.23 -3.38
CA ALA A 108 -5.88 17.14 -3.03
C ALA A 108 -6.98 16.83 -4.05
N LEU A 109 -8.11 16.27 -3.59
CA LEU A 109 -9.30 16.16 -4.43
C LEU A 109 -9.42 17.51 -5.13
N PRO A 110 -9.50 17.57 -6.48
CA PRO A 110 -9.91 18.82 -7.10
C PRO A 110 -11.23 19.14 -6.43
N SER A 111 -11.27 20.25 -5.70
CA SER A 111 -12.45 20.70 -4.97
C SER A 111 -13.63 20.52 -5.91
N LEU A 112 -14.61 19.69 -5.53
CA LEU A 112 -15.87 19.65 -6.28
C LEU A 112 -16.40 21.09 -6.32
N MET A 113 -16.37 21.69 -7.51
CA MET A 113 -17.29 22.77 -7.89
C MET A 113 -18.57 22.12 -8.41
#